data_AF-A0A1B9G9X1-F1
#
_entry.id   AF-A0A1B9G9X1-F1
#
_cell.length_a   1.000
_cell.length_b   1.000
_cell.length_c   1.000
_cell.angle_alpha   90.00
_cell.angle_beta   90.00
_cell.angle_gamma   90.00
#
_symmetry.space_group_name_H-M   'P 1'
#
loop_
_entity.id
_entity.type
_entity.pdbx_description
1 polymer ?
#
loop_
_entity_poly.entity_id
_entity_poly.type
_entity_poly.pdbx_seq_one_letter_code
_entity_poly.pdbx_strand_id
1 'polypeptide(L)'
;MPRQVMNTSNLPLTKPYNRSSTPMIDIKPDIQNTEIPNSTPRKEKAKRDVSTSRKWTSEELIQLFEHVSKNGTKRWENAVPGRTGNQSYQTWLQSLSPFIKRSIAGKGRSTKS
;
A
#
# COMPACT_ATOMS: atom_id res chain seq x y z
N MET A 1 -37.36 28.04 23.28
CA MET A 1 -37.73 26.72 22.72
C MET A 1 -36.56 25.77 22.92
N PRO A 2 -36.66 24.75 23.80
CA PRO A 2 -35.59 23.77 23.97
C PRO A 2 -35.50 22.85 22.75
N ARG A 3 -34.28 22.62 22.24
CA ARG A 3 -34.02 21.76 21.08
C ARG A 3 -34.19 20.29 21.48
N GLN A 4 -35.26 19.66 21.01
CA GLN A 4 -35.49 18.23 21.21
C GLN A 4 -34.42 17.41 20.46
N VAL A 5 -33.84 16.43 21.14
CA VAL A 5 -32.96 15.42 20.54
C VAL A 5 -33.83 14.36 19.87
N MET A 6 -33.83 14.31 18.54
CA MET A 6 -34.50 13.23 17.81
C MET A 6 -33.64 11.97 17.85
N ASN A 7 -34.22 10.89 18.36
CA ASN A 7 -33.68 9.54 18.37
C ASN A 7 -33.75 8.95 16.95
N THR A 8 -32.66 8.94 16.19
CA THR A 8 -32.63 8.38 14.83
C THR A 8 -32.24 6.91 14.85
N SER A 9 -33.13 6.06 15.36
CA SER A 9 -33.08 4.62 15.09
C SER A 9 -33.79 4.38 13.76
N ASN A 10 -33.08 3.79 12.79
CA ASN A 10 -33.52 3.36 11.45
C ASN A 10 -33.33 4.38 10.30
N LEU A 11 -32.10 4.51 9.80
CA LEU A 11 -31.84 4.91 8.42
C LEU A 11 -31.08 3.79 7.67
N PRO A 12 -31.56 3.31 6.51
CA PRO A 12 -30.81 2.39 5.66
C PRO A 12 -29.67 3.13 4.93
N LEU A 13 -28.43 2.70 5.13
CA LEU A 13 -27.24 3.28 4.51
C LEU A 13 -27.12 2.84 3.03
N THR A 14 -27.65 3.63 2.10
CA THR A 14 -27.46 3.42 0.65
C THR A 14 -26.13 4.04 0.20
N LYS A 15 -25.31 3.24 -0.53
CA LYS A 15 -23.96 3.61 -1.00
C LYS A 15 -24.03 4.57 -2.21
N PRO A 16 -23.12 5.54 -2.35
CA PRO A 16 -23.23 6.66 -3.29
C PRO A 16 -22.75 6.37 -4.73
N TYR A 17 -22.57 5.11 -5.13
CA TYR A 17 -22.24 4.79 -6.53
C TYR A 17 -23.49 4.39 -7.30
N ASN A 18 -24.19 5.41 -7.79
CA ASN A 18 -25.24 5.28 -8.77
C ASN A 18 -24.58 5.06 -10.14
N ARG A 19 -24.47 3.80 -10.56
CA ARG A 19 -23.98 3.41 -11.89
C ARG A 19 -25.12 3.65 -12.87
N SER A 20 -25.15 4.83 -13.48
CA SER A 20 -26.10 5.17 -14.54
C SER A 20 -26.03 4.12 -15.64
N SER A 21 -27.15 3.45 -15.92
CA SER A 21 -27.31 2.50 -17.01
C SER A 21 -27.11 3.21 -18.35
N THR A 22 -25.99 2.99 -19.03
CA THR A 22 -25.83 3.38 -20.43
C THR A 22 -26.54 2.35 -21.30
N PRO A 23 -27.50 2.76 -22.16
CA PRO A 23 -28.22 1.84 -23.03
C PRO A 23 -27.30 1.26 -24.11
N MET A 24 -27.52 -0.02 -24.42
CA MET A 24 -26.86 -0.79 -25.48
C MET A 24 -26.96 -0.07 -26.83
N ILE A 25 -25.82 0.10 -27.50
CA ILE A 25 -25.75 0.45 -28.92
C ILE A 25 -24.94 -0.66 -29.60
N ASP A 26 -25.64 -1.60 -30.23
CA ASP A 26 -25.06 -2.61 -31.12
C ASP A 26 -24.67 -1.92 -32.42
N ILE A 27 -23.39 -1.54 -32.53
CA ILE A 27 -22.79 -1.17 -33.81
C ILE A 27 -21.49 -1.98 -33.94
N LYS A 28 -21.53 -2.96 -34.84
CA LYS A 28 -20.38 -3.74 -35.30
C LYS A 28 -19.79 -3.04 -36.53
N PRO A 29 -18.61 -2.42 -36.45
CA PRO A 29 -17.82 -2.15 -37.64
C PRO A 29 -16.74 -3.23 -37.81
N ASP A 30 -16.96 -4.08 -38.80
CA ASP A 30 -15.93 -4.88 -39.46
C ASP A 30 -15.13 -3.93 -40.37
N ILE A 31 -13.88 -3.61 -40.01
CA ILE A 31 -12.90 -3.05 -40.95
C ILE A 31 -11.51 -3.64 -40.64
N GLN A 32 -11.02 -4.36 -41.64
CA GLN A 32 -9.74 -5.05 -41.70
C GLN A 32 -8.58 -4.07 -41.93
N ASN A 33 -7.45 -4.39 -41.30
CA ASN A 33 -6.06 -3.98 -41.53
C ASN A 33 -5.76 -2.96 -42.65
N THR A 34 -5.04 -1.89 -42.28
CA THR A 34 -4.00 -1.29 -43.12
C THR A 34 -2.89 -0.76 -42.20
N GLU A 35 -1.70 -1.37 -42.33
CA GLU A 35 -0.39 -0.89 -41.85
C GLU A 35 -0.13 0.54 -42.41
N ILE A 36 0.68 1.47 -41.89
CA ILE A 36 2.13 1.49 -41.61
C ILE A 36 2.45 2.84 -40.84
N PRO A 37 3.72 3.28 -40.60
CA PRO A 37 4.55 3.12 -39.40
C PRO A 37 4.85 4.41 -38.62
N ASN A 38 5.37 4.28 -37.38
CA ASN A 38 6.66 4.86 -36.94
C ASN A 38 6.72 5.10 -35.41
N SER A 39 7.57 4.29 -34.78
CA SER A 39 8.47 4.60 -33.66
C SER A 39 8.08 5.69 -32.67
N THR A 40 7.72 5.28 -31.44
CA THR A 40 8.14 5.96 -30.20
C THR A 40 8.23 4.91 -29.08
N PRO A 41 9.22 5.01 -28.16
CA PRO A 41 9.65 3.90 -27.35
C PRO A 41 8.56 3.52 -26.35
N ARG A 42 8.11 2.27 -26.49
CA ARG A 42 7.21 1.58 -25.58
C ARG A 42 7.77 1.71 -24.17
N LYS A 43 7.12 2.50 -23.31
CA LYS A 43 7.22 2.36 -21.86
C LYS A 43 6.87 0.91 -21.55
N GLU A 44 7.90 0.10 -21.35
CA GLU A 44 7.75 -1.28 -20.90
C GLU A 44 6.96 -1.22 -19.60
N LYS A 45 5.70 -1.65 -19.68
CA LYS A 45 4.84 -1.80 -18.53
C LYS A 45 5.51 -2.86 -17.67
N ALA A 46 6.25 -2.40 -16.66
CA ALA A 46 6.86 -3.24 -15.65
C ALA A 46 5.80 -4.27 -15.22
N LYS A 47 6.15 -5.55 -15.38
CA LYS A 47 5.29 -6.67 -14.99
C LYS A 47 4.86 -6.40 -13.56
N ARG A 48 3.56 -6.17 -13.34
CA ARG A 48 3.01 -6.04 -12.00
C ARG A 48 3.21 -7.40 -11.35
N ASP A 49 4.27 -7.50 -10.56
CA ASP A 49 4.59 -8.69 -9.79
C ASP A 49 3.36 -8.99 -8.94
N VAL A 50 2.75 -10.13 -9.21
CA VAL A 50 1.54 -10.58 -8.52
C VAL A 50 1.86 -10.53 -7.04
N SER A 51 1.09 -9.73 -6.30
CA SER A 51 1.21 -9.55 -4.85
C SER A 51 0.78 -10.83 -4.12
N THR A 52 1.52 -11.90 -4.33
CA THR A 52 1.61 -12.96 -3.33
C THR A 52 2.15 -12.28 -2.08
N SER A 53 1.51 -12.54 -0.95
CA SER A 53 1.87 -12.01 0.36
C SER A 53 3.30 -12.44 0.74
N ARG A 54 4.32 -11.77 0.20
CA ARG A 54 5.72 -12.04 0.48
C ARG A 54 5.98 -11.68 1.94
N LYS A 55 6.33 -12.68 2.76
CA LYS A 55 6.79 -12.49 4.14
C LYS A 55 8.03 -11.59 4.15
N TRP A 56 8.17 -10.78 5.18
CA TRP A 56 9.38 -9.97 5.38
C TRP A 56 10.55 -10.87 5.75
N THR A 57 11.64 -10.78 5.00
CA THR A 57 12.88 -11.50 5.31
C THR A 57 13.74 -10.70 6.29
N SER A 58 14.68 -11.36 6.96
CA SER A 58 15.65 -10.68 7.82
C SER A 58 16.48 -9.65 7.05
N GLU A 59 16.88 -9.96 5.83
CA GLU A 59 17.64 -9.08 4.95
C GLU A 59 16.86 -7.78 4.62
N GLU A 60 15.58 -7.91 4.25
CA GLU A 60 14.70 -6.75 4.01
C GLU A 60 14.57 -5.87 5.28
N LEU A 61 14.48 -6.49 6.46
CA LEU A 61 14.40 -5.76 7.74
C LEU A 61 15.71 -5.06 8.11
N ILE A 62 16.87 -5.66 7.80
CA ILE A 62 18.18 -5.04 8.01
C ILE A 62 18.31 -3.81 7.11
N GLN A 63 17.95 -3.92 5.83
CA GLN A 63 17.95 -2.78 4.90
C GLN A 63 17.03 -1.66 5.38
N LEU A 64 15.83 -2.02 5.87
CA LEU A 64 14.90 -1.06 6.46
C LEU A 64 15.51 -0.36 7.69
N PHE A 65 16.20 -1.09 8.57
CA PHE A 65 16.89 -0.53 9.72
C PHE A 65 18.00 0.43 9.29
N GLU A 66 18.86 0.03 8.36
CA GLU A 66 19.94 0.87 7.85
C GLU A 66 19.43 2.15 7.21
N HIS A 67 18.35 2.07 6.41
CA HIS A 67 17.72 3.24 5.82
C HIS A 67 17.28 4.22 6.91
N VAL A 68 16.62 3.73 7.96
CA VAL A 68 16.20 4.60 9.08
C VAL A 68 17.39 5.14 9.86
N SER A 69 18.46 4.36 10.02
CA SER A 69 19.68 4.83 10.67
C SER A 69 20.37 5.94 9.87
N LYS A 70 20.35 5.88 8.54
CA LYS A 70 21.02 6.86 7.65
C LYS A 70 20.15 8.09 7.37
N ASN A 71 18.86 7.87 7.06
CA ASN A 71 17.95 8.89 6.53
C ASN A 71 16.86 9.29 7.53
N GLY A 72 16.77 8.62 8.69
CA GLY A 72 15.68 8.76 9.63
C GLY A 72 14.37 8.15 9.12
N THR A 73 13.27 8.50 9.76
CA THR A 73 11.92 8.02 9.41
C THR A 73 11.30 8.81 8.25
N LYS A 74 12.07 9.00 7.17
CA LYS A 74 11.67 9.78 5.99
C LYS A 74 11.94 8.98 4.71
N ARG A 75 11.28 9.34 3.61
CA ARG A 75 11.49 8.77 2.26
C ARG A 75 11.47 7.25 2.22
N TRP A 76 10.36 6.64 2.68
CA TRP A 76 10.20 5.19 2.75
C TRP A 76 10.16 4.47 1.39
N GLU A 77 9.90 5.20 0.31
CA GLU A 77 9.74 4.65 -1.05
C GLU A 77 10.96 3.87 -1.54
N ASN A 78 12.16 4.27 -1.11
CA ASN A 78 13.42 3.65 -1.49
C ASN A 78 14.07 2.88 -0.32
N ALA A 79 13.33 2.62 0.75
CA ALA A 79 13.90 1.98 1.94
C ALA A 79 14.26 0.51 1.70
N VAL A 80 13.45 -0.21 0.91
CA VAL A 80 13.67 -1.62 0.58
C VAL A 80 13.30 -1.86 -0.89
N PRO A 81 14.22 -2.38 -1.72
CA PRO A 81 13.93 -2.66 -3.12
C PRO A 81 12.82 -3.71 -3.24
N GLY A 82 11.86 -3.47 -4.14
CA GLY A 82 10.74 -4.39 -4.35
C GLY A 82 9.67 -4.38 -3.25
N ARG A 83 9.72 -3.42 -2.31
CA ARG A 83 8.64 -3.11 -1.37
C ARG A 83 8.17 -1.68 -1.58
N THR A 84 6.89 -1.43 -1.33
CA THR A 84 6.35 -0.07 -1.37
C THR A 84 6.68 0.68 -0.07
N GLY A 85 6.86 2.00 -0.16
CA GLY A 85 7.16 2.81 1.03
C GLY A 85 6.13 2.69 2.15
N ASN A 86 4.85 2.50 1.81
CA ASN A 86 3.81 2.25 2.80
C ASN A 86 4.04 0.91 3.56
N GLN A 87 4.47 -0.14 2.87
CA GLN A 87 4.78 -1.43 3.51
C GLN A 87 5.97 -1.27 4.47
N SER A 88 7.03 -0.58 4.02
CA SER A 88 8.22 -0.29 4.83
C SER A 88 7.88 0.48 6.11
N TYR A 89 7.06 1.54 5.98
CA TYR A 89 6.60 2.32 7.12
C TYR A 89 5.75 1.49 8.10
N GLN A 90 4.80 0.71 7.60
CA GLN A 90 3.96 -0.15 8.44
C GLN A 90 4.80 -1.19 9.20
N THR A 91 5.72 -1.86 8.52
CA THR A 91 6.61 -2.86 9.13
C THR A 91 7.53 -2.25 10.18
N TRP A 92 8.03 -1.04 9.94
CA TRP A 92 8.82 -0.32 10.93
C TRP A 92 8.04 -0.09 12.22
N LEU A 93 6.80 0.40 12.12
CA LEU A 93 5.96 0.68 13.29
C LEU A 93 5.51 -0.57 14.03
N GLN A 94 5.09 -1.61 13.29
CA GLN A 94 4.47 -2.80 13.88
C GLN A 94 5.49 -3.81 14.41
N SER A 95 6.61 -3.98 13.71
CA SER A 95 7.57 -5.04 13.99
C SER A 95 8.88 -4.50 14.54
N LEU A 96 9.57 -3.67 13.74
CA LEU A 96 10.99 -3.38 13.97
C LEU A 96 11.23 -2.42 15.15
N SER A 97 10.50 -1.30 15.22
CA SER A 97 10.62 -0.33 16.31
C SER A 97 10.27 -0.94 17.69
N PRO A 98 9.15 -1.67 17.85
CA PRO A 98 8.86 -2.37 19.10
C PRO A 98 9.90 -3.44 19.45
N PHE A 99 10.43 -4.17 18.47
CA PHE A 99 11.47 -5.19 18.69
C PHE A 99 12.75 -4.56 19.25
N ILE A 100 13.23 -3.47 18.65
CA ILE A 100 14.42 -2.75 19.11
C ILE A 100 14.22 -2.23 20.53
N LYS A 101 13.09 -1.58 20.81
CA LYS A 101 12.77 -1.05 22.15
C LYS A 101 12.77 -2.16 23.21
N ARG A 102 12.14 -3.30 22.92
CA ARG A 102 12.12 -4.45 23.83
C ARG A 102 13.52 -5.03 24.06
N SER A 103 14.32 -5.15 23.00
CA SER A 103 15.69 -5.65 23.08
C SER A 103 16.56 -4.78 24.00
N ILE A 104 16.49 -3.46 23.84
CA ILE A 104 17.22 -2.50 24.69
C ILE A 104 16.72 -2.57 26.14
N ALA A 105 15.40 -2.61 26.36
CA ALA A 105 14.82 -2.68 27.70
C ALA A 105 15.08 -4.02 28.44
N GLY A 106 15.34 -5.10 27.70
CA GLY A 106 15.72 -6.40 28.26
C GLY A 106 17.20 -6.46 28.65
N LYS A 107 18.08 -5.79 27.90
CA LYS A 107 19.54 -5.77 28.13
C LYS A 107 19.91 -5.28 29.55
N GLY A 108 19.12 -4.36 30.12
CA GLY A 108 19.34 -3.82 31.46
C GLY A 108 18.78 -4.66 32.63
N ARG A 109 18.03 -5.74 32.35
CA ARG A 109 17.37 -6.55 33.39
C ARG A 109 18.10 -7.84 33.75
N SER A 110 19.29 -8.07 33.20
CA SER A 110 20.12 -9.25 33.53
C SER A 110 20.96 -9.02 34.79
N THR A 111 20.30 -8.80 35.91
CA THR A 111 20.86 -8.92 37.27
C THR A 111 19.79 -9.67 38.06
N LYS A 112 19.99 -10.86 38.62
CA LYS A 112 21.06 -11.30 39.50
C LYS A 112 20.81 -12.82 39.72
N SER A 113 21.86 -13.64 39.73
CA SER A 113 21.84 -14.96 40.36
C SER A 113 22.73 -14.94 41.59
#